data_AF-A0A0C3DEF1-F1
#
_entry.id   AF-A0A0C3DEF1-F1
#
_cell.length_a   1.000
_cell.length_b   1.000
_cell.length_c   1.000
_cell.angle_alpha   90.00
_cell.angle_beta   90.00
_cell.angle_gamma   90.00
#
_symmetry.space_group_name_H-M   'P 1'
#
loop_
_entity.id
_entity.type
_entity.pdbx_description
1 polymer ?
#
loop_
_entity_poly.entity_id
_entity_poly.type
_entity_poly.pdbx_seq_one_letter_code
_entity_poly.pdbx_strand_id
1 'polypeptide(L)'
;DIKALILQVSQGGCAFFAGKGPPNDNQQASITGLIDAAHHILAVAKSYNVAAVLHSDLCQEASPLVRHHARNRRRVLQTRPG
;
A
#
# COMPACT_ATOMS: atom_id res chain seq x y z
N ASP A 1 8.31 -23.92 7.80
CA ASP A 1 8.68 -22.59 8.30
C ASP A 1 7.94 -21.47 7.59
N ILE A 2 7.16 -20.70 8.33
CA ILE A 2 6.51 -19.49 7.82
C ILE A 2 7.57 -18.39 7.78
N LYS A 3 7.81 -17.83 6.60
CA LYS A 3 8.71 -16.68 6.44
C LYS A 3 7.90 -15.40 6.57
N ALA A 4 8.35 -14.49 7.42
CA ALA A 4 7.80 -13.16 7.55
C ALA A 4 8.59 -12.19 6.68
N LEU A 5 7.90 -11.30 5.97
CA LEU A 5 8.53 -10.27 5.15
C LEU A 5 7.80 -8.93 5.26
N ILE A 6 8.56 -7.86 5.06
CA ILE A 6 8.04 -6.50 4.99
C ILE A 6 8.22 -6.05 3.55
N LEU A 7 7.12 -5.73 2.87
CA LEU A 7 7.15 -5.11 1.55
C LEU A 7 6.93 -3.62 1.74
N GLN A 8 7.92 -2.83 1.32
CA GLN A 8 7.81 -1.39 1.31
C GLN A 8 7.59 -0.88 -0.10
N VAL A 9 6.56 -0.06 -0.28
CA VAL A 9 6.31 0.65 -1.53
C VAL A 9 6.55 2.13 -1.32
N SER A 10 7.32 2.74 -2.23
CA SER A 10 7.54 4.18 -2.22
C SER A 10 6.34 4.92 -2.79
N GLN A 11 6.25 6.24 -2.56
CA GLN A 11 5.22 7.08 -3.17
C GLN A 11 5.15 6.94 -4.71
N GLY A 12 6.32 6.93 -5.36
CA GLY A 12 6.43 6.73 -6.81
C GLY A 12 6.09 5.30 -7.23
N GLY A 13 6.44 4.29 -6.42
CA GLY A 13 6.03 2.90 -6.64
C GLY A 13 4.53 2.71 -6.54
N CYS A 14 3.87 3.40 -5.61
CA CYS A 14 2.40 3.39 -5.52
C CYS A 14 1.77 4.06 -6.75
N ALA A 15 2.29 5.20 -7.21
CA ALA A 15 1.80 5.83 -8.43
C ALA A 15 1.99 4.92 -9.67
N PHE A 16 3.09 4.17 -9.71
CA PHE A 16 3.33 3.18 -10.75
C PHE A 16 2.30 2.05 -10.73
N PHE A 17 1.92 1.55 -9.55
CA PHE A 17 0.86 0.55 -9.39
C PHE A 17 -0.50 1.05 -9.91
N ALA A 18 -0.82 2.34 -9.73
CA ALA A 18 -2.04 2.94 -10.31
C ALA A 18 -1.95 3.18 -11.83
N GLY A 19 -0.76 3.01 -12.42
CA GLY A 19 -0.44 3.40 -13.79
C GLY A 19 0.02 4.86 -13.89
N LYS A 20 0.80 5.18 -14.93
CA LYS A 20 1.34 6.53 -15.16
C LYS A 20 0.35 7.53 -15.79
N GLY A 21 -0.86 7.07 -16.13
CA GLY A 21 -1.89 7.87 -16.79
C GLY A 21 -2.66 8.83 -15.87
N PRO A 22 -3.10 8.40 -14.67
CA PRO A 22 -3.80 9.27 -13.73
C PRO A 22 -2.91 10.41 -13.21
N PRO A 23 -3.46 11.62 -13.01
CA PRO A 23 -2.73 12.72 -12.40
C PRO A 23 -2.36 12.35 -10.96
N ASN A 24 -1.23 12.85 -10.45
CA ASN A 24 -0.78 12.55 -9.09
C ASN A 24 -0.51 13.79 -8.22
N ASP A 25 -1.00 14.96 -8.64
CA ASP A 25 -0.69 16.26 -8.01
C ASP A 25 -1.16 16.34 -6.55
N ASN A 26 -2.25 15.64 -6.21
CA ASN A 26 -2.76 15.53 -4.84
C ASN A 26 -2.62 14.11 -4.27
N GLN A 27 -1.62 13.35 -4.71
CA GLN A 27 -1.35 11.97 -4.25
C GLN A 27 -2.44 10.94 -4.62
N GLN A 28 -3.43 11.29 -5.43
CA GLN A 28 -4.55 10.39 -5.76
C GLN A 28 -4.10 9.09 -6.45
N ALA A 29 -3.10 9.15 -7.35
CA ALA A 29 -2.59 7.96 -8.01
C ALA A 29 -1.80 7.09 -7.02
N SER A 30 -0.96 7.70 -6.18
CA SER A 30 -0.25 6.98 -5.13
C SER A 30 -1.18 6.34 -4.10
N ILE A 31 -2.25 7.00 -3.67
CA ILE A 31 -3.24 6.39 -2.75
C ILE A 31 -3.93 5.19 -3.41
N THR A 32 -4.37 5.37 -4.66
CA THR A 32 -5.08 4.32 -5.40
C THR A 32 -4.18 3.10 -5.62
N GLY A 33 -2.93 3.32 -6.04
CA GLY A 33 -2.00 2.23 -6.28
C GLY A 33 -1.46 1.58 -5.00
N LEU A 34 -1.42 2.29 -3.87
CA LEU A 34 -1.16 1.66 -2.57
C LEU A 34 -2.28 0.68 -2.19
N ILE A 35 -3.54 1.09 -2.40
CA ILE A 35 -4.70 0.23 -2.13
C ILE A 35 -4.64 -1.00 -3.03
N ASP A 36 -4.38 -0.82 -4.33
CA ASP A 36 -4.23 -1.92 -5.30
C ASP A 36 -3.09 -2.87 -4.92
N ALA A 37 -1.91 -2.34 -4.59
CA ALA A 37 -0.78 -3.13 -4.11
C ALA A 37 -1.12 -3.94 -2.86
N ALA A 38 -1.90 -3.37 -1.93
CA ALA A 38 -2.33 -4.07 -0.73
C ALA A 38 -3.27 -5.24 -1.03
N HIS A 39 -4.22 -5.06 -1.95
CA HIS A 39 -5.10 -6.12 -2.41
C HIS A 39 -4.33 -7.22 -3.15
N HIS A 40 -3.41 -6.83 -4.03
CA HIS A 40 -2.55 -7.75 -4.76
C HIS A 40 -1.71 -8.62 -3.80
N ILE A 41 -0.97 -7.98 -2.89
CA ILE A 41 -0.11 -8.66 -1.90
C ILE A 41 -0.93 -9.59 -1.02
N LEU A 42 -2.10 -9.14 -0.54
CA LEU A 42 -2.99 -9.98 0.27
C LEU A 42 -3.49 -11.22 -0.49
N ALA A 43 -3.80 -11.08 -1.77
CA ALA A 43 -4.25 -12.18 -2.62
C ALA A 43 -3.14 -13.21 -2.85
N VAL A 44 -1.91 -12.77 -3.14
CA VAL A 44 -0.79 -13.67 -3.45
C VAL A 44 -0.09 -14.23 -2.20
N ALA A 45 -0.10 -13.53 -1.06
CA ALA A 45 0.60 -13.99 0.15
C ALA A 45 0.18 -15.41 0.59
N LYS A 46 -1.09 -15.76 0.37
CA LYS A 46 -1.62 -17.10 0.67
C LYS A 46 -0.96 -18.19 -0.16
N SER A 47 -0.68 -17.96 -1.44
CA SER A 47 -0.06 -18.98 -2.29
C SER A 47 1.40 -19.23 -1.96
N TYR A 48 2.09 -18.25 -1.35
CA TYR A 48 3.48 -18.39 -0.93
C TYR A 48 3.64 -18.88 0.52
N ASN A 49 2.54 -19.04 1.28
CA ASN A 49 2.56 -19.35 2.71
C ASN A 49 3.46 -18.40 3.53
N VAL A 50 3.33 -17.10 3.28
CA VAL A 50 4.13 -16.03 3.90
C VAL A 50 3.22 -15.08 4.67
N ALA A 51 3.67 -14.64 5.84
CA ALA A 51 3.12 -13.46 6.50
C ALA A 51 3.80 -12.18 5.97
N ALA A 52 3.08 -11.40 5.16
CA ALA A 52 3.51 -10.10 4.66
C ALA A 52 2.90 -8.94 5.46
N VAL A 53 3.74 -7.95 5.78
CA VAL A 53 3.34 -6.61 6.21
C VAL A 53 3.59 -5.65 5.05
N LEU A 54 2.55 -4.97 4.59
CA LEU A 54 2.72 -3.87 3.63
C LEU A 54 2.95 -2.57 4.39
N HIS A 55 4.10 -1.95 4.16
CA HIS A 55 4.45 -0.63 4.65
C HIS A 55 4.54 0.34 3.47
N SER A 56 4.00 1.54 3.63
CA SER A 56 4.18 2.61 2.66
C SER A 56 4.83 3.79 3.35
N ASP A 57 5.95 4.27 2.81
CA ASP A 57 6.66 5.43 3.34
C ASP A 57 6.07 6.76 2.88
N LEU A 58 4.75 6.78 2.61
CA LEU A 58 4.02 7.96 2.13
C LEU A 58 4.21 9.11 3.12
N CYS A 59 5.26 9.89 2.94
CA CYS A 59 5.62 11.01 3.76
C CYS A 59 5.78 12.22 2.84
N GLN A 60 4.65 12.88 2.60
CA GLN A 60 4.61 14.28 2.23
C GLN A 60 3.48 14.91 3.04
N GLU A 61 3.81 15.90 3.87
CA GLU A 61 2.81 16.68 4.59
C GLU A 61 2.13 17.66 3.62
N ALA A 62 1.17 17.21 2.80
CA ALA A 62 0.46 18.12 1.89
C ALA A 62 -0.79 17.48 1.26
N SER A 63 -1.92 17.42 1.96
CA SER A 63 -3.28 17.78 1.46
C SER A 63 -4.36 17.37 2.49
N PRO A 64 -5.51 18.06 2.53
CA PRO A 64 -6.65 17.66 3.38
C PRO A 64 -7.12 16.23 3.13
N LEU A 65 -6.97 15.73 1.89
CA LEU A 65 -7.41 14.41 1.46
C LEU A 65 -6.55 13.29 2.08
N VAL A 66 -5.23 13.49 2.11
CA VAL A 66 -4.28 12.58 2.77
C VAL A 66 -4.55 12.53 4.27
N ARG A 67 -4.81 13.68 4.91
CA ARG A 67 -5.15 13.74 6.35
C ARG A 67 -6.49 13.07 6.67
N HIS A 68 -7.47 13.12 5.77
CA HIS A 68 -8.76 12.46 5.95
C HIS A 68 -8.62 10.93 5.83
N HIS A 69 -7.88 10.44 4.83
CA HIS A 69 -7.65 9.01 4.65
C HIS A 69 -6.74 8.41 5.74
N ALA A 70 -5.69 9.12 6.15
CA ALA A 70 -4.76 8.65 7.19
C ALA A 70 -5.41 8.56 8.58
N ARG A 71 -6.35 9.46 8.91
CA ARG A 71 -7.08 9.43 10.19
C ARG A 71 -8.14 8.33 10.26
N ASN A 72 -8.79 8.02 9.13
CA ASN A 72 -9.88 7.05 9.09
C ASN A 72 -9.46 5.61 8.72
N ARG A 73 -8.20 5.36 8.32
CA ARG A 73 -7.73 4.05 7.88
C ARG A 73 -6.34 3.64 8.40
N ARG A 74 -6.06 3.82 9.69
CA ARG A 74 -4.94 3.08 10.34
C ARG A 74 -5.30 1.60 10.47
N ARG A 75 -5.35 0.86 9.35
CA ARG A 75 -5.26 -0.59 9.35
C ARG A 75 -3.89 -0.95 8.81
N VAL A 76 -3.02 -1.44 9.68
CA VAL A 76 -1.86 -2.20 9.23
C VAL A 76 -2.42 -3.44 8.53
N LEU A 77 -2.21 -3.54 7.22
CA LEU A 77 -2.58 -4.73 6.45
C LEU A 77 -1.53 -5.80 6.76
N GLN A 78 -1.90 -6.66 7.71
CA GLN A 78 -1.18 -7.85 8.08
C GLN A 78 -1.91 -9.07 7.53
N THR A 79 -1.19 -9.87 6.76
CA THR A 79 -1.67 -11.18 6.34
C THR A 79 -1.36 -12.19 7.43
N ARG A 80 -2.30 -13.09 7.74
CA ARG A 80 -2.03 -14.26 8.57
C ARG A 80 -1.68 -15.44 7.64
N PRO A 81 -0.74 -16.31 8.04
CA PRO A 81 -0.54 -17.59 7.38
C PRO A 81 -1.85 -18.38 7.38
N GLY A 82 -2.09 -19.13 6.30
CA GLY A 82 -3.22 -20.06 6.18
C GLY A 82 -2.97 -21.36 6.92
#